data_AF-G0L0J2-F1
#
_entry.id   AF-G0L0J2-F1
#
_cell.length_a   1.000
_cell.length_b   1.000
_cell.length_c   1.000
_cell.angle_alpha   90.00
_cell.angle_beta   90.00
_cell.angle_gamma   90.00
#
_symmetry.space_group_name_H-M   'P 1'
#
loop_
_entity.id
_entity.type
_entity.pdbx_description
1 polymer ?
#
loop_
_entity_poly.entity_id
_entity_poly.type
_entity_poly.pdbx_seq_one_letter_code
_entity_poly.pdbx_strand_id
1 'polypeptide(L)'
;MRWIILVMFFPISLMSQTVDRSIANSVCETLSSLNFSEDPDTLHDSLITSLKAEYKNHRPAFIDQILAYEKDSLISQMQAAQVIGEKTIVHLMDNCIPFQRITMFESQAVPEISQTAKKLGKKFTALLLRKAESQDIDNDLIDATRLEIREEYAGLIAKKYGDSHSKVFMKEFDSYIMTESLPYMKWAASNFN
;
A
#
# COMPACT_ATOMS: atom_id res chain seq x y z
N MET A 1 20.15 2.11 51.10
CA MET A 1 20.55 1.29 49.94
C MET A 1 19.56 1.55 48.82
N ARG A 2 20.04 2.11 47.70
CA ARG A 2 19.26 2.42 46.49
C ARG A 2 19.13 1.15 45.64
N TRP A 3 17.92 0.77 45.28
CA TRP A 3 17.67 -0.11 44.14
C TRP A 3 17.01 0.72 43.05
N ILE A 4 17.80 1.14 42.06
CA ILE A 4 17.28 1.69 40.81
C ILE A 4 16.96 0.48 39.95
N ILE A 5 15.68 0.13 39.84
CA ILE A 5 15.21 -0.79 38.81
C ILE A 5 15.26 0.00 37.51
N LEU A 6 16.32 -0.20 36.74
CA LEU A 6 16.43 0.28 35.38
C LEU A 6 15.48 -0.56 34.52
N VAL A 7 14.21 -0.13 34.43
CA VAL A 7 13.28 -0.68 33.45
C VAL A 7 13.82 -0.30 32.09
N MET A 8 14.49 -1.24 31.43
CA MET A 8 14.80 -1.11 30.01
C MET A 8 13.47 -1.02 29.26
N PHE A 9 13.05 0.20 28.94
CA PHE A 9 12.07 0.45 27.88
C PHE A 9 12.73 0.04 26.56
N PHE A 10 12.74 -1.26 26.28
CA PHE A 10 12.98 -1.76 24.94
C PHE A 10 11.85 -1.19 24.07
N PRO A 11 12.16 -0.53 22.94
CA PRO A 11 11.15 0.17 22.16
C PRO A 11 10.21 -0.87 21.52
N ILE A 12 9.03 -1.01 22.12
CA ILE A 12 7.90 -1.82 21.61
C ILE A 12 7.61 -1.48 20.14
N SER A 13 7.91 -0.23 19.73
CA SER A 13 7.82 0.23 18.35
C SER A 13 8.79 -0.43 17.36
N LEU A 14 10.03 -0.77 17.77
CA LEU A 14 10.98 -1.47 16.89
C LEU A 14 10.56 -2.93 16.66
N MET A 15 10.08 -3.62 17.71
CA MET A 15 9.61 -5.00 17.58
C MET A 15 8.35 -5.11 16.71
N SER A 16 7.44 -4.13 16.80
CA SER A 16 6.27 -4.07 15.90
C SER A 16 6.67 -3.89 14.43
N GLN A 17 7.64 -3.03 14.12
CA GLN A 17 8.11 -2.85 12.74
C GLN A 17 8.76 -4.12 12.17
N THR A 18 9.50 -4.87 12.99
CA THR A 18 10.09 -6.15 12.57
C THR A 18 9.04 -7.23 12.30
N VAL A 19 7.95 -7.26 13.08
CA VAL A 19 6.86 -8.21 12.88
C VAL A 19 6.07 -7.90 11.61
N ASP A 20 5.74 -6.62 11.38
CA ASP A 20 4.96 -6.21 10.20
C ASP A 20 5.68 -6.52 8.89
N ARG A 21 7.02 -6.34 8.89
CA ARG A 21 7.89 -6.71 7.76
C ARG A 21 8.00 -8.24 7.60
N SER A 22 8.11 -9.00 8.70
CA SER A 22 8.14 -10.47 8.66
C SER A 22 6.87 -11.02 8.02
N ILE A 23 5.71 -10.54 8.46
CA ILE A 23 4.41 -10.90 7.87
C ILE A 23 4.37 -10.53 6.38
N ALA A 24 4.74 -9.30 6.02
CA ALA A 24 4.72 -8.85 4.62
C ALA A 24 5.60 -9.74 3.73
N ASN A 25 6.79 -10.10 4.19
CA ASN A 25 7.70 -10.97 3.44
C ASN A 25 7.10 -12.37 3.24
N SER A 26 6.57 -12.99 4.30
CA SER A 26 6.00 -14.34 4.21
C SER A 26 4.75 -14.40 3.33
N VAL A 27 3.88 -13.38 3.42
CA VAL A 27 2.77 -13.20 2.50
C VAL A 27 3.29 -13.08 1.07
N CYS A 28 4.29 -12.23 0.82
CA CYS A 28 4.81 -12.06 -0.52
C CYS A 28 5.42 -13.33 -1.12
N GLU A 29 6.14 -14.12 -0.31
CA GLU A 29 6.67 -15.42 -0.71
C GLU A 29 5.55 -16.38 -1.13
N THR A 30 4.46 -16.42 -0.36
CA THR A 30 3.28 -17.24 -0.67
C THR A 30 2.66 -16.80 -2.00
N LEU A 31 2.43 -15.50 -2.18
CA LEU A 31 1.84 -14.95 -3.40
C LEU A 31 2.74 -15.10 -4.64
N SER A 32 4.05 -15.15 -4.45
CA SER A 32 5.01 -15.35 -5.54
C SER A 32 4.87 -16.72 -6.21
N SER A 33 4.24 -17.68 -5.54
CA SER A 33 4.00 -19.02 -6.08
C SER A 33 2.69 -19.14 -6.88
N LEU A 34 1.84 -18.11 -6.88
CA LEU A 34 0.53 -18.14 -7.52
C LEU A 34 0.61 -18.06 -9.05
N ASN A 35 -0.39 -18.66 -9.71
CA ASN A 35 -0.57 -18.53 -11.15
C ASN A 35 -1.41 -17.29 -11.46
N PHE A 36 -0.77 -16.22 -11.93
CA PHE A 36 -1.43 -14.97 -12.31
C PHE A 36 -2.33 -15.04 -13.57
N SER A 37 -2.53 -16.24 -14.12
CA SER A 37 -3.53 -16.49 -15.17
C SER A 37 -4.88 -16.93 -14.59
N GLU A 38 -4.97 -17.13 -13.28
CA GLU A 38 -6.22 -17.42 -12.56
C GLU A 38 -7.14 -16.18 -12.53
N ASP A 39 -8.41 -16.44 -12.22
CA ASP A 39 -9.41 -15.39 -12.09
C ASP A 39 -9.05 -14.41 -10.95
N PRO A 40 -9.27 -13.09 -11.11
CA PRO A 40 -8.97 -12.09 -10.09
C PRO A 40 -9.55 -12.40 -8.70
N ASP A 41 -10.76 -12.95 -8.62
CA ASP A 41 -11.41 -13.26 -7.34
C ASP A 41 -10.63 -14.38 -6.61
N THR A 42 -10.11 -15.36 -7.36
CA THR A 42 -9.27 -16.44 -6.79
C THR A 42 -7.95 -15.91 -6.25
N LEU A 43 -7.35 -14.95 -6.95
CA LEU A 43 -6.10 -14.31 -6.52
C LEU A 43 -6.33 -13.43 -5.28
N HIS A 44 -7.46 -12.72 -5.23
CA HIS A 44 -7.87 -11.96 -4.04
C HIS A 44 -8.13 -12.85 -2.83
N ASP A 45 -8.86 -13.96 -3.00
CA ASP A 45 -9.11 -14.93 -1.92
C ASP A 45 -7.80 -15.53 -1.38
N SER A 46 -6.85 -15.84 -2.27
CA SER A 46 -5.51 -16.33 -1.90
C SER A 46 -4.72 -15.29 -1.10
N LEU A 47 -4.80 -14.02 -1.49
CA LEU A 47 -4.21 -12.90 -0.76
C LEU A 47 -4.79 -12.77 0.65
N ILE A 48 -6.11 -12.74 0.78
CA ILE A 48 -6.78 -12.61 2.08
C ILE A 48 -6.47 -13.80 2.98
N THR A 49 -6.48 -15.01 2.42
CA THR A 49 -6.14 -16.24 3.16
C THR A 49 -4.70 -16.20 3.68
N SER A 50 -3.74 -15.78 2.85
CA SER A 50 -2.33 -15.67 3.23
C SER A 50 -2.12 -14.63 4.34
N LEU A 51 -2.74 -13.47 4.22
CA LEU A 51 -2.70 -12.42 5.24
C LEU A 51 -3.26 -12.93 6.57
N LYS A 52 -4.45 -13.55 6.56
CA LYS A 52 -5.08 -14.10 7.78
C LYS A 52 -4.19 -15.16 8.45
N ALA A 53 -3.59 -16.06 7.68
CA ALA A 53 -2.70 -17.10 8.20
C ALA A 53 -1.46 -16.50 8.90
N GLU A 54 -0.80 -15.54 8.27
CA GLU A 54 0.42 -14.94 8.83
C GLU A 54 0.15 -14.05 10.05
N TYR A 55 -0.96 -13.31 10.03
CA TYR A 55 -1.41 -12.56 11.21
C TYR A 55 -1.77 -13.49 12.37
N LYS A 56 -2.41 -14.63 12.10
CA LYS A 56 -2.68 -15.66 13.11
C LYS A 56 -1.41 -16.20 13.75
N ASN A 57 -0.36 -16.44 12.96
CA ASN A 57 0.92 -16.97 13.45
C ASN A 57 1.69 -15.93 14.29
N HIS A 58 1.74 -14.68 13.84
CA HIS A 58 2.56 -13.63 14.46
C HIS A 58 1.83 -12.81 15.53
N ARG A 59 0.50 -12.74 15.46
CA ARG A 59 -0.37 -11.96 16.36
C ARG A 59 -1.60 -12.79 16.71
N PRO A 60 -1.49 -13.90 17.46
CA PRO A 60 -2.60 -14.81 17.72
C PRO A 60 -3.81 -14.15 18.40
N ALA A 61 -3.60 -13.10 19.20
CA ALA A 61 -4.67 -12.30 19.80
C ALA A 61 -5.56 -11.55 18.77
N PHE A 62 -5.13 -11.43 17.51
CA PHE A 62 -5.94 -10.90 16.42
C PHE A 62 -6.97 -11.89 15.88
N ILE A 63 -6.80 -13.20 16.11
CA ILE A 63 -7.72 -14.21 15.60
C ILE A 63 -9.13 -14.00 16.16
N ASP A 64 -9.23 -13.70 17.46
CA ASP A 64 -10.53 -13.44 18.09
C ASP A 64 -11.20 -12.17 17.55
N GLN A 65 -10.39 -11.17 17.13
CA GLN A 65 -10.91 -9.99 16.46
C GLN A 65 -11.44 -10.34 15.07
N ILE A 66 -10.64 -11.01 14.24
CA ILE A 66 -11.04 -11.45 12.88
C ILE A 66 -12.29 -12.32 12.94
N LEU A 67 -12.36 -13.29 13.86
CA LEU A 67 -13.51 -14.18 14.03
C LEU A 67 -14.75 -13.49 14.62
N ALA A 68 -14.58 -12.46 15.46
CA ALA A 68 -15.68 -11.64 15.93
C ALA A 68 -16.27 -10.79 14.79
N TYR A 69 -15.42 -10.26 13.91
CA TYR A 69 -15.84 -9.47 12.75
C TYR A 69 -16.54 -10.33 11.68
N GLU A 70 -16.07 -11.55 11.40
CA GLU A 70 -16.74 -12.47 10.44
C GLU A 70 -18.14 -12.92 10.88
N LYS A 71 -18.47 -12.81 12.18
CA LYS A 71 -19.79 -13.14 12.72
C LYS A 71 -20.79 -12.00 12.61
N ASP A 72 -20.34 -10.74 12.59
CA ASP A 72 -21.20 -9.58 12.34
C ASP A 72 -21.32 -9.39 10.83
N SER A 73 -22.39 -9.95 10.24
CA SER A 73 -22.63 -10.03 8.79
C SER A 73 -22.88 -8.67 8.09
N LEU A 74 -22.43 -7.56 8.67
CA LEU A 74 -22.63 -6.20 8.16
C LEU A 74 -21.33 -5.49 7.78
N ILE A 75 -20.22 -6.23 7.77
CA ILE A 75 -18.89 -5.72 7.50
C ILE A 75 -18.18 -6.70 6.56
N SER A 76 -17.77 -6.24 5.37
CA SER A 76 -17.06 -7.09 4.40
C SER A 76 -15.70 -7.54 4.95
N GLN A 77 -15.15 -8.65 4.44
CA GLN A 77 -13.82 -9.19 4.79
C GLN A 77 -12.68 -8.14 4.73
N MET A 78 -12.98 -7.04 4.04
CA MET A 78 -12.27 -5.79 3.86
C MET A 78 -11.99 -5.00 5.16
N GLN A 79 -12.93 -4.89 6.11
CA GLN A 79 -12.62 -4.18 7.38
C GLN A 79 -11.78 -5.05 8.35
N ALA A 80 -11.74 -6.37 8.13
CA ALA A 80 -10.71 -7.20 8.77
C ALA A 80 -9.30 -6.85 8.26
N ALA A 81 -9.18 -6.18 7.10
CA ALA A 81 -7.93 -5.62 6.62
C ALA A 81 -7.54 -4.27 7.26
N GLN A 82 -8.46 -3.53 7.89
CA GLN A 82 -8.10 -2.42 8.79
C GLN A 82 -7.45 -2.94 10.09
N VAL A 83 -7.79 -4.18 10.47
CA VAL A 83 -7.09 -4.90 11.54
C VAL A 83 -5.72 -5.35 11.06
N ILE A 84 -5.58 -5.86 9.82
CA ILE A 84 -4.28 -6.07 9.17
C ILE A 84 -3.50 -4.75 9.23
N GLY A 85 -2.32 -4.78 9.83
CA GLY A 85 -1.56 -3.57 10.13
C GLY A 85 -1.27 -2.78 8.87
N GLU A 86 -1.70 -1.52 8.84
CA GLU A 86 -1.40 -0.52 7.80
C GLU A 86 0.06 -0.61 7.34
N LYS A 87 0.98 -0.81 8.29
CA LYS A 87 2.42 -0.98 8.04
C LYS A 87 2.76 -2.21 7.19
N THR A 88 2.09 -3.34 7.39
CA THR A 88 2.24 -4.54 6.55
C THR A 88 1.74 -4.26 5.14
N ILE A 89 0.57 -3.63 4.99
CA ILE A 89 0.05 -3.27 3.67
C ILE A 89 1.01 -2.31 2.98
N VAL A 90 1.46 -1.24 3.63
CA VAL A 90 2.48 -0.33 3.08
C VAL A 90 3.75 -1.08 2.66
N HIS A 91 4.22 -2.05 3.44
CA HIS A 91 5.37 -2.87 3.05
C HIS A 91 5.12 -3.73 1.82
N LEU A 92 3.93 -4.33 1.70
CA LEU A 92 3.52 -5.11 0.53
C LEU A 92 3.37 -4.22 -0.70
N MET A 93 2.78 -3.03 -0.56
CA MET A 93 2.65 -2.04 -1.62
C MET A 93 4.01 -1.59 -2.15
N ASP A 94 5.01 -1.43 -1.29
CA ASP A 94 6.35 -0.94 -1.64
C ASP A 94 7.26 -2.06 -2.20
N ASN A 95 7.14 -3.29 -1.70
CA ASN A 95 8.14 -4.34 -1.94
C ASN A 95 7.63 -5.65 -2.54
N CYS A 96 6.32 -5.83 -2.72
CA CYS A 96 5.76 -7.11 -3.17
C CYS A 96 5.07 -7.01 -4.53
N ILE A 97 5.79 -7.39 -5.60
CA ILE A 97 5.25 -7.41 -6.97
C ILE A 97 3.95 -8.25 -7.04
N PRO A 98 3.89 -9.50 -6.52
CA PRO A 98 2.64 -10.26 -6.49
C PRO A 98 1.44 -9.49 -5.90
N PHE A 99 1.64 -8.86 -4.74
CA PHE A 99 0.61 -8.07 -4.07
C PHE A 99 0.18 -6.87 -4.92
N GLN A 100 1.15 -6.11 -5.44
CA GLN A 100 0.89 -4.97 -6.32
C GLN A 100 0.05 -5.37 -7.52
N ARG A 101 0.38 -6.51 -8.16
CA ARG A 101 -0.39 -7.02 -9.31
C ARG A 101 -1.83 -7.31 -8.95
N ILE A 102 -2.06 -8.05 -7.85
CA ILE A 102 -3.39 -8.43 -7.39
C ILE A 102 -4.22 -7.19 -7.02
N THR A 103 -3.63 -6.23 -6.32
CA THR A 103 -4.39 -5.16 -5.66
C THR A 103 -4.43 -3.83 -6.40
N MET A 104 -3.47 -3.57 -7.30
CA MET A 104 -3.30 -2.26 -7.95
C MET A 104 -3.35 -2.33 -9.46
N PHE A 105 -3.09 -3.50 -10.05
CA PHE A 105 -2.92 -3.65 -11.49
C PHE A 105 -3.77 -4.76 -12.11
N GLU A 106 -4.85 -5.19 -11.45
CA GLU A 106 -5.81 -6.16 -12.00
C GLU A 106 -5.11 -7.43 -12.53
N SER A 107 -4.15 -7.95 -11.77
CA SER A 107 -3.31 -9.11 -12.10
C SER A 107 -2.36 -8.92 -13.29
N GLN A 108 -2.36 -7.75 -13.93
CA GLN A 108 -1.40 -7.41 -14.99
C GLN A 108 -0.01 -7.17 -14.40
N ALA A 109 1.00 -7.06 -15.27
CA ALA A 109 2.35 -6.72 -14.85
C ALA A 109 2.42 -5.30 -14.28
N VAL A 110 3.21 -5.10 -13.23
CA VAL A 110 3.54 -3.77 -12.70
C VAL A 110 4.27 -2.99 -13.80
N PRO A 111 3.76 -1.82 -14.21
CA PRO A 111 4.38 -1.05 -15.29
C PRO A 111 5.79 -0.59 -14.94
N GLU A 112 6.68 -0.62 -15.94
CA GLU A 112 8.01 -0.03 -15.79
C GLU A 112 7.87 1.50 -15.66
N ILE A 113 8.37 2.07 -14.56
CA ILE A 113 8.27 3.50 -14.29
C ILE A 113 9.46 4.21 -14.93
N SER A 114 9.22 5.01 -15.98
CA SER A 114 10.30 5.78 -16.59
C SER A 114 10.87 6.85 -15.65
N GLN A 115 12.08 7.33 -15.96
CA GLN A 115 12.69 8.44 -15.20
C GLN A 115 11.85 9.72 -15.20
N THR A 116 11.04 9.95 -16.25
CA THR A 116 10.17 11.13 -16.32
C THR A 116 8.99 10.97 -15.38
N ALA A 117 8.30 9.84 -15.42
CA ALA A 117 7.22 9.51 -14.48
C ALA A 117 7.72 9.51 -13.04
N LYS A 118 8.88 8.91 -12.75
CA LYS A 118 9.50 8.92 -11.41
C LYS A 118 9.81 10.33 -10.91
N LYS A 119 10.33 11.22 -11.78
CA LYS A 119 10.59 12.62 -11.42
C LYS A 119 9.31 13.38 -11.08
N LEU A 120 8.26 13.24 -11.88
CA LEU A 120 6.98 13.90 -11.63
C LEU A 120 6.24 13.29 -10.44
N GLY A 121 6.35 11.98 -10.27
CA GLY A 121 5.88 11.26 -9.09
C GLY A 121 6.48 11.79 -7.79
N LYS A 122 7.79 12.05 -7.75
CA LYS A 122 8.43 12.68 -6.59
C LYS A 122 7.87 14.09 -6.30
N LYS A 123 7.52 14.84 -7.34
CA LYS A 123 6.89 16.16 -7.19
C LYS A 123 5.46 16.05 -6.64
N PHE A 124 4.70 15.09 -7.15
CA PHE A 124 3.39 14.72 -6.58
C PHE A 124 3.52 14.38 -5.10
N THR A 125 4.43 13.48 -4.73
CA THR A 125 4.63 13.08 -3.32
C THR A 125 4.95 14.28 -2.43
N ALA A 126 5.82 15.17 -2.88
CA ALA A 126 6.18 16.37 -2.12
C ALA A 126 5.02 17.37 -2.00
N LEU A 127 4.21 17.51 -3.05
CA LEU A 127 3.03 18.37 -3.04
C LEU A 127 1.93 17.81 -2.14
N LEU A 128 1.63 16.50 -2.27
CA LEU A 128 0.66 15.81 -1.44
C LEU A 128 1.01 15.93 0.04
N LEU A 129 2.28 15.69 0.39
CA LEU A 129 2.76 15.83 1.78
C LEU A 129 2.53 17.25 2.31
N ARG A 130 2.84 18.28 1.52
CA ARG A 130 2.63 19.68 1.92
C ARG A 130 1.15 19.99 2.11
N LYS A 131 0.28 19.54 1.21
CA LYS A 131 -1.16 19.78 1.35
C LYS A 131 -1.73 19.04 2.57
N ALA A 132 -1.22 17.85 2.85
CA ALA A 132 -1.57 17.03 4.01
C ALA A 132 -1.19 17.67 5.36
N GLU A 133 -0.39 18.74 5.38
CA GLU A 133 -0.13 19.53 6.61
C GLU A 133 -1.37 20.32 7.07
N SER A 134 -2.35 20.52 6.18
CA SER A 134 -3.49 21.44 6.41
C SER A 134 -4.87 20.81 6.17
N GLN A 135 -4.93 19.62 5.59
CA GLN A 135 -6.17 18.87 5.33
C GLN A 135 -5.86 17.37 5.26
N ASP A 136 -6.83 16.53 5.58
CA ASP A 136 -6.67 15.08 5.48
C ASP A 136 -6.47 14.64 4.02
N ILE A 137 -5.76 13.52 3.83
CA ILE A 137 -5.66 12.91 2.50
C ILE A 137 -6.96 12.17 2.21
N ASP A 138 -7.60 12.54 1.10
CA ASP A 138 -8.77 11.90 0.53
C ASP A 138 -8.65 11.85 -1.01
N ASN A 139 -9.66 11.26 -1.68
CA ASN A 139 -9.67 11.14 -3.13
C ASN A 139 -9.60 12.52 -3.82
N ASP A 140 -10.32 13.51 -3.30
CA ASP A 140 -10.37 14.85 -3.89
C ASP A 140 -9.01 15.53 -3.84
N LEU A 141 -8.30 15.43 -2.72
CA LEU A 141 -6.95 15.96 -2.58
C LEU A 141 -5.96 15.26 -3.50
N ILE A 142 -6.05 13.92 -3.60
CA ILE A 142 -5.17 13.13 -4.47
C ILE A 142 -5.39 13.54 -5.92
N ASP A 143 -6.64 13.61 -6.38
CA ASP A 143 -6.96 13.93 -7.77
C ASP A 143 -6.62 15.38 -8.11
N ALA A 144 -6.88 16.33 -7.20
CA ALA A 144 -6.44 17.71 -7.36
C ALA A 144 -4.91 17.81 -7.45
N THR A 145 -4.18 17.04 -6.65
CA THR A 145 -2.71 17.01 -6.68
C THR A 145 -2.19 16.37 -7.97
N ARG A 146 -2.82 15.29 -8.45
CA ARG A 146 -2.51 14.68 -9.76
C ARG A 146 -2.70 15.69 -10.88
N LEU A 147 -3.84 16.39 -10.87
CA LEU A 147 -4.19 17.40 -11.88
C LEU A 147 -3.16 18.54 -11.90
N GLU A 148 -2.81 19.09 -10.74
CA GLU A 148 -1.83 20.18 -10.61
C GLU A 148 -0.48 19.78 -11.21
N ILE A 149 0.02 18.57 -10.92
CA ILE A 149 1.26 18.06 -11.49
C ILE A 149 1.14 17.89 -13.02
N ARG A 150 0.01 17.39 -13.51
CA ARG A 150 -0.19 17.21 -14.95
C ARG A 150 -0.21 18.55 -15.68
N GLU A 151 -0.89 19.56 -15.13
CA GLU A 151 -1.01 20.89 -15.72
C GLU A 151 0.32 21.65 -15.67
N GLU A 152 0.98 21.68 -14.51
CA GLU A 152 2.27 22.37 -14.34
C GLU A 152 3.35 21.80 -15.27
N TYR A 153 3.32 20.49 -15.54
CA TYR A 153 4.32 19.79 -16.34
C TYR A 153 3.81 19.31 -17.71
N ALA A 154 2.68 19.82 -18.19
CA ALA A 154 2.04 19.40 -19.45
C ALA A 154 3.01 19.45 -20.65
N GLY A 155 3.84 20.50 -20.74
CA GLY A 155 4.84 20.65 -21.80
C GLY A 155 5.96 19.59 -21.74
N LEU A 156 6.39 19.19 -20.54
CA LEU A 156 7.37 18.11 -20.37
C LEU A 156 6.77 16.76 -20.74
N ILE A 157 5.52 16.52 -20.33
CA ILE A 157 4.78 15.29 -20.64
C ILE A 157 4.58 15.19 -22.16
N ALA A 158 4.07 16.23 -22.81
CA ALA A 158 3.89 16.26 -24.26
C ALA A 158 5.21 16.05 -25.02
N LYS A 159 6.30 16.67 -24.55
CA LYS A 159 7.63 16.48 -25.17
C LYS A 159 8.12 15.03 -25.08
N LYS A 160 7.85 14.34 -23.98
CA LYS A 160 8.37 12.97 -23.74
C LYS A 160 7.45 11.88 -24.30
N TYR A 161 6.15 12.09 -24.25
CA TYR A 161 5.13 11.09 -24.56
C TYR A 161 4.27 11.44 -25.78
N GLY A 162 4.53 12.57 -26.45
CA GLY A 162 3.78 13.04 -27.62
C GLY A 162 2.46 13.75 -27.29
N ASP A 163 1.91 13.54 -26.10
CA ASP A 163 0.65 14.13 -25.62
C ASP A 163 0.72 14.42 -24.12
N SER A 164 0.29 15.62 -23.73
CA SER A 164 0.09 16.03 -22.33
C SER A 164 -0.93 15.17 -21.56
N HIS A 165 -1.82 14.46 -22.26
CA HIS A 165 -2.81 13.52 -21.71
C HIS A 165 -2.46 12.06 -21.99
N SER A 166 -1.18 11.76 -22.25
CA SER A 166 -0.74 10.41 -22.60
C SER A 166 -1.18 9.36 -21.57
N LYS A 167 -1.92 8.36 -22.04
CA LYS A 167 -2.33 7.20 -21.23
C LYS A 167 -1.14 6.39 -20.71
N VAL A 168 -0.05 6.35 -21.48
CA VAL A 168 1.19 5.66 -21.08
C VAL A 168 1.82 6.39 -19.90
N PHE A 169 1.93 7.72 -19.98
CA PHE A 169 2.40 8.52 -18.85
C PHE A 169 1.52 8.32 -17.61
N MET A 170 0.20 8.39 -17.75
CA MET A 170 -0.71 8.21 -16.62
C MET A 170 -0.53 6.83 -15.97
N LYS A 171 -0.42 5.76 -16.76
CA LYS A 171 -0.16 4.41 -16.24
C LYS A 171 1.16 4.34 -15.47
N GLU A 172 2.26 4.90 -15.99
CA GLU A 172 3.55 4.95 -15.28
C GLU A 172 3.49 5.82 -14.01
N PHE A 173 2.80 6.95 -14.08
CA PHE A 173 2.69 7.92 -13.00
C PHE A 173 1.83 7.37 -11.85
N ASP A 174 0.69 6.76 -12.15
CA ASP A 174 -0.14 6.08 -11.15
C ASP A 174 0.60 4.89 -10.53
N SER A 175 1.40 4.15 -11.33
CA SER A 175 2.25 3.08 -10.80
C SER A 175 3.26 3.60 -9.78
N TYR A 176 3.87 4.75 -10.04
CA TYR A 176 4.74 5.42 -9.07
C TYR A 176 3.95 5.84 -7.81
N ILE A 177 2.78 6.46 -7.97
CA ILE A 177 1.98 6.92 -6.83
C ILE A 177 1.64 5.73 -5.92
N MET A 178 1.22 4.61 -6.51
CA MET A 178 0.77 3.44 -5.77
C MET A 178 1.91 2.64 -5.12
N THR A 179 3.14 2.70 -5.65
CA THR A 179 4.26 1.86 -5.18
C THR A 179 5.43 2.62 -4.55
N GLU A 180 5.57 3.92 -4.78
CA GLU A 180 6.70 4.72 -4.26
C GLU A 180 6.27 5.96 -3.45
N SER A 181 5.00 6.39 -3.50
CA SER A 181 4.52 7.57 -2.74
C SER A 181 4.04 7.17 -1.35
N LEU A 182 4.93 7.27 -0.35
CA LEU A 182 4.60 6.93 1.04
C LEU A 182 3.32 7.59 1.61
N PRO A 183 3.05 8.91 1.45
CA PRO A 183 1.81 9.50 1.96
C PRO A 183 0.57 8.89 1.27
N TYR A 184 0.63 8.62 -0.03
CA TYR A 184 -0.44 7.93 -0.73
C TYR A 184 -0.59 6.48 -0.25
N MET A 185 0.51 5.73 -0.14
CA MET A 185 0.47 4.32 0.30
C MET A 185 -0.11 4.17 1.70
N LYS A 186 0.20 5.07 2.63
CA LYS A 186 -0.40 5.07 3.97
C LYS A 186 -1.91 5.32 3.92
N TRP A 187 -2.31 6.33 3.16
CA TRP A 187 -3.72 6.61 2.93
C TRP A 187 -4.43 5.42 2.28
N ALA A 188 -3.88 4.85 1.20
CA ALA A 188 -4.44 3.71 0.50
C ALA A 188 -4.52 2.47 1.41
N ALA A 189 -3.49 2.23 2.22
CA ALA A 189 -3.48 1.15 3.22
C ALA A 189 -4.55 1.34 4.30
N SER A 190 -4.80 2.58 4.76
CA SER A 190 -5.87 2.87 5.73
C SER A 190 -7.28 2.69 5.15
N ASN A 191 -7.40 2.79 3.82
CA ASN A 191 -8.62 2.59 3.05
C ASN A 191 -8.65 1.26 2.30
N PHE A 192 -7.70 0.35 2.60
CA PHE A 192 -7.63 -0.96 1.98
C PHE A 192 -8.81 -1.77 2.49
N ASN A 193 -9.93 -1.58 1.79
CA ASN A 193 -11.12 -2.37 1.91
C ASN A 193 -10.85 -3.61 1.04
#